data_AF-A0AAD9NGA4-F1
#
_entry.id   AF-A0AAD9NGA4-F1
#
_cell.length_a   1.000
_cell.length_b   1.000
_cell.length_c   1.000
_cell.angle_alpha   90.00
_cell.angle_beta   90.00
_cell.angle_gamma   90.00
#
_symmetry.space_group_name_H-M   'P 1'
#
loop_
_entity.id
_entity.type
_entity.pdbx_description
1 polymer ?
#
loop_
_entity_poly.entity_id
_entity_poly.type
_entity_poly.pdbx_seq_one_letter_code
_entity_poly.pdbx_strand_id
1 'polypeptide(L)'
;MVLLVMFTYLDNRTLFSIRRINRARYGTNTNNGDAIKTILDTVVPPSVEKRKLSSRHAKLTPQAAALLKHWPQGKAGGVFVELGAYDGETSSNTLALELYYNWTGLLIEADPDYFSQLVAKHRHAYSLKACISGSNITQLLYFNEAGGQLGAAGIPEPSERHNPDVHLTSCLPLSKVLLGLKYTHINYLSLDVEGLEYNILEAFPYDRIQVDYISVEYLHVRQGQEAIKQLMTTHGYTFLDKLYSIDECRETFVHDFLFVKKNLG
;
A
#
# COMPACT_ATOMS: atom_id res chain seq x y z
N MET A 1 -2.92 28.00 -3.81
CA MET A 1 -1.50 28.27 -4.14
C MET A 1 -0.84 26.91 -4.27
N VAL A 2 -0.77 26.37 -5.49
CA VAL A 2 -0.26 25.01 -5.74
C VAL A 2 1.27 25.06 -5.63
N LEU A 3 1.81 24.44 -4.59
CA LEU A 3 3.26 24.33 -4.43
C LEU A 3 3.75 23.20 -5.35
N LEU A 4 4.26 23.59 -6.51
CA LEU A 4 5.01 22.71 -7.41
C LEU A 4 6.33 22.34 -6.71
N VAL A 5 6.38 21.21 -6.01
CA VAL A 5 7.65 20.73 -5.44
C VAL A 5 8.52 20.21 -6.58
N MET A 6 9.56 20.97 -6.88
CA MET A 6 10.63 20.61 -7.80
C MET A 6 11.29 19.31 -7.32
N PHE A 7 11.12 18.22 -8.07
CA PHE A 7 11.90 17.00 -7.89
C PHE A 7 13.39 17.30 -8.09
N THR A 8 14.18 17.25 -7.03
CA THR A 8 15.64 17.31 -7.14
C THR A 8 16.17 16.01 -7.72
N TYR A 9 16.88 16.20 -8.82
CA TYR A 9 17.54 15.24 -9.70
C TYR A 9 18.50 14.29 -8.96
N LEU A 10 18.40 12.97 -9.20
CA LEU A 10 19.48 12.03 -8.90
C LEU A 10 20.13 11.61 -10.21
N ASP A 11 21.27 12.24 -10.52
CA ASP A 11 22.14 11.92 -11.66
C ASP A 11 22.77 10.51 -11.49
N ASN A 12 23.14 9.88 -12.61
CA ASN A 12 23.82 8.60 -12.70
C ASN A 12 25.12 8.52 -11.87
N ARG A 13 25.75 9.66 -11.55
CA ARG A 13 26.90 9.71 -10.63
C ARG A 13 26.52 9.36 -9.18
N THR A 14 25.30 9.69 -8.75
CA THR A 14 24.78 9.37 -7.40
C THR A 14 24.44 7.88 -7.29
N LEU A 15 23.98 7.25 -8.37
CA LEU A 15 23.83 5.79 -8.44
C LEU A 15 25.17 5.04 -8.28
N PHE A 16 26.27 5.62 -8.76
CA PHE A 16 27.61 5.06 -8.57
C PHE A 16 28.18 5.26 -7.16
N SER A 17 27.86 6.37 -6.47
CA SER A 17 28.26 6.56 -5.07
C SER A 17 27.46 5.67 -4.11
N ILE A 18 26.17 5.39 -4.41
CA ILE A 18 25.36 4.38 -3.69
C ILE A 18 26.04 3.00 -3.72
N ARG A 19 26.60 2.58 -4.86
CA ARG A 19 27.34 1.31 -4.96
C ARG A 19 28.61 1.25 -4.08
N ARG A 20 29.25 2.38 -3.78
CA ARG A 20 30.44 2.46 -2.90
C ARG A 20 30.07 2.60 -1.42
N ILE A 21 28.95 3.24 -1.09
CA ILE A 21 28.48 3.43 0.29
C ILE A 21 27.79 2.15 0.84
N ASN A 22 27.29 1.27 -0.03
CA ASN A 22 26.71 -0.04 0.31
C ASN A 22 27.64 -1.01 1.09
N ARG A 23 28.91 -0.68 1.33
CA ARG A 23 29.81 -1.50 2.18
C ARG A 23 29.98 -1.00 3.61
N ALA A 24 29.55 0.21 3.95
CA ALA A 24 29.88 0.81 5.24
C ALA A 24 28.67 1.51 5.86
N ARG A 25 27.94 0.76 6.70
CA ARG A 25 26.88 1.19 7.63
C ARG A 25 25.52 1.37 6.95
N TYR A 26 24.47 0.83 7.58
CA TYR A 26 23.06 0.74 7.14
C TYR A 26 22.66 -0.47 6.29
N GLY A 27 23.19 -1.63 6.66
CA GLY A 27 22.58 -2.92 6.38
C GLY A 27 22.93 -3.86 7.51
N THR A 28 22.14 -3.89 8.59
CA THR A 28 22.22 -5.05 9.47
C THR A 28 21.62 -6.20 8.67
N ASN A 29 22.52 -7.02 8.12
CA ASN A 29 22.21 -8.33 7.58
C ASN A 29 21.77 -9.22 8.76
N THR A 30 20.62 -8.90 9.34
CA THR A 30 19.89 -9.80 10.22
C THR A 30 19.39 -10.92 9.33
N ASN A 31 19.55 -12.17 9.76
CA ASN A 31 19.01 -13.31 9.02
C ASN A 31 17.56 -12.99 8.65
N ASN A 32 17.28 -12.91 7.33
CA ASN A 32 16.01 -12.38 6.81
C ASN A 32 14.78 -13.00 7.50
N GLY A 33 14.87 -14.27 7.94
CA GLY A 33 13.79 -14.95 8.66
C GLY A 33 13.45 -14.37 10.04
N ASP A 34 14.45 -14.00 10.84
CA ASP A 34 14.23 -13.52 12.22
C ASP A 34 13.62 -12.12 12.24
N ALA A 35 14.06 -11.25 11.32
CA ALA A 35 13.50 -9.90 11.17
C ALA A 35 12.04 -9.94 10.65
N ILE A 36 11.73 -10.81 9.69
CA ILE A 36 10.36 -10.99 9.20
C ILE A 36 9.47 -11.52 10.32
N LYS A 37 9.91 -12.55 11.04
CA LYS A 37 9.15 -13.10 12.16
C LYS A 37 8.87 -12.03 13.22
N THR A 38 9.87 -11.24 13.59
CA THR A 38 9.71 -10.15 14.56
C THR A 38 8.70 -9.11 14.09
N ILE A 39 8.68 -8.77 12.79
CA ILE A 39 7.72 -7.80 12.25
C ILE A 39 6.32 -8.41 12.15
N LEU A 40 6.19 -9.68 11.79
CA LEU A 40 4.90 -10.38 11.80
C LEU A 40 4.32 -10.52 13.21
N ASP A 41 5.19 -10.62 14.22
CA ASP A 41 4.78 -10.60 15.63
C ASP A 41 4.21 -9.21 16.05
N THR A 42 4.37 -8.16 15.22
CA THR A 42 3.75 -6.83 15.42
C THR A 42 2.41 -6.64 14.71
N VAL A 43 1.95 -7.63 13.95
CA VAL A 43 0.63 -7.58 13.29
C VAL A 43 -0.45 -7.53 14.36
N VAL A 44 -1.29 -6.50 14.30
CA VAL A 44 -2.45 -6.34 15.17
C VAL A 44 -3.58 -7.23 14.62
N PRO A 45 -4.14 -8.14 15.42
CA PRO A 45 -5.24 -8.99 14.98
C PRO A 45 -6.55 -8.19 14.83
N PRO A 46 -7.54 -8.72 14.08
CA PRO A 46 -8.88 -8.16 14.01
C PRO A 46 -9.43 -7.86 15.41
N SER A 47 -9.96 -6.65 15.60
CA SER A 47 -10.53 -6.28 16.89
C SER A 47 -11.80 -7.09 17.17
N VAL A 48 -11.93 -7.57 18.41
CA VAL A 48 -13.18 -8.18 18.91
C VAL A 48 -14.17 -7.13 19.43
N GLU A 49 -13.71 -5.90 19.57
CA GLU A 49 -14.52 -4.79 20.06
C GLU A 49 -15.44 -4.23 18.97
N LYS A 50 -16.45 -3.47 19.40
CA LYS A 50 -17.26 -2.69 18.47
C LYS A 50 -16.39 -1.63 17.77
N ARG A 51 -16.60 -1.47 16.46
CA ARG A 51 -15.94 -0.44 15.65
C ARG A 51 -16.20 0.96 16.21
N LYS A 52 -15.15 1.79 16.22
CA LYS A 52 -15.18 3.20 16.65
C LYS A 52 -14.97 4.11 15.43
N LEU A 53 -15.93 4.07 14.52
CA LEU A 53 -15.92 4.90 13.31
C LEU A 53 -16.47 6.31 13.62
N SER A 54 -15.91 7.31 12.94
CA SER A 54 -16.37 8.70 12.95
C SER A 54 -17.73 8.85 12.25
N SER A 55 -18.00 8.03 11.23
CA SER A 55 -19.26 7.97 10.49
C SER A 55 -20.07 6.72 10.81
N ARG A 56 -21.40 6.83 10.75
CA ARG A 56 -22.30 5.67 10.85
C ARG A 56 -22.27 4.77 9.61
N HIS A 57 -21.84 5.30 8.47
CA HIS A 57 -21.80 4.59 7.20
C HIS A 57 -20.41 4.70 6.57
N ALA A 58 -19.93 3.60 6.01
CA ALA A 58 -18.74 3.62 5.19
C ALA A 58 -19.04 4.28 3.85
N LYS A 59 -18.16 5.16 3.42
CA LYS A 59 -18.17 5.71 2.07
C LYS A 59 -17.86 4.59 1.09
N LEU A 60 -18.65 4.50 0.02
CA LEU A 60 -18.32 3.63 -1.10
C LEU A 60 -17.41 4.40 -2.05
N THR A 61 -16.11 4.11 -2.01
CA THR A 61 -15.11 4.76 -2.89
C THR A 61 -15.31 4.31 -4.35
N PRO A 62 -14.82 5.08 -5.34
CA PRO A 62 -14.84 4.64 -6.74
C PRO A 62 -14.16 3.28 -6.95
N GLN A 63 -13.08 2.99 -6.24
CA GLN A 63 -12.38 1.69 -6.28
C GLN A 63 -13.28 0.57 -5.78
N ALA A 64 -13.87 0.72 -4.59
CA ALA A 64 -14.78 -0.27 -4.02
C ALA A 64 -16.03 -0.47 -4.89
N ALA A 65 -16.60 0.61 -5.43
CA ALA A 65 -17.75 0.57 -6.34
C ALA A 65 -17.42 -0.18 -7.64
N ALA A 66 -16.27 0.11 -8.25
CA ALA A 66 -15.82 -0.55 -9.47
C ALA A 66 -15.53 -2.03 -9.24
N LEU A 67 -14.87 -2.38 -8.12
CA LEU A 67 -14.70 -3.77 -7.72
C LEU A 67 -16.04 -4.50 -7.60
N LEU A 68 -16.98 -3.95 -6.84
CA LEU A 68 -18.29 -4.58 -6.59
C LEU A 68 -19.15 -4.70 -7.85
N LYS A 69 -19.00 -3.79 -8.82
CA LYS A 69 -19.64 -3.90 -10.15
C LYS A 69 -19.19 -5.14 -10.91
N HIS A 70 -17.93 -5.55 -10.74
CA HIS A 70 -17.35 -6.72 -11.39
C HIS A 70 -17.32 -7.97 -10.51
N TRP A 71 -17.59 -7.84 -9.21
CA TRP A 71 -17.67 -8.95 -8.28
C TRP A 71 -18.92 -9.80 -8.56
N PRO A 72 -18.85 -11.14 -8.50
CA PRO A 72 -19.99 -12.00 -8.78
C PRO A 72 -21.21 -11.68 -7.91
N GLN A 73 -22.36 -11.49 -8.55
CA GLN A 73 -23.61 -11.16 -7.84
C GLN A 73 -23.94 -12.22 -6.79
N GLY A 74 -24.35 -11.77 -5.60
CA GLY A 74 -24.71 -12.66 -4.49
C GLY A 74 -23.52 -13.31 -3.77
N LYS A 75 -22.27 -13.11 -4.23
CA LYS A 75 -21.08 -13.59 -3.54
C LYS A 75 -20.73 -12.64 -2.39
N ALA A 76 -20.91 -13.12 -1.17
CA ALA A 76 -20.38 -12.46 0.02
C ALA A 76 -18.97 -12.98 0.35
N GLY A 77 -18.22 -12.14 1.05
CA GLY A 77 -16.88 -12.45 1.52
C GLY A 77 -15.79 -12.32 0.46
N GLY A 78 -14.57 -12.29 0.96
CA GLY A 78 -13.35 -12.10 0.19
C GLY A 78 -12.22 -11.67 1.13
N VAL A 79 -10.99 -11.76 0.63
CA VAL A 79 -9.80 -11.26 1.33
C VAL A 79 -9.29 -10.03 0.60
N PHE A 80 -9.24 -8.89 1.29
CA PHE A 80 -8.59 -7.68 0.80
C PHE A 80 -7.21 -7.48 1.43
N VAL A 81 -6.36 -6.74 0.73
CA VAL A 81 -5.16 -6.10 1.27
C VAL A 81 -5.19 -4.64 0.83
N GLU A 82 -5.08 -3.72 1.79
CA GLU A 82 -5.03 -2.28 1.53
C GLU A 82 -3.68 -1.75 1.98
N LEU A 83 -2.92 -1.22 1.03
CA LEU A 83 -1.68 -0.49 1.26
C LEU A 83 -1.99 1.00 1.22
N GLY A 84 -1.47 1.76 2.19
CA GLY A 84 -1.88 3.15 2.41
C GLY A 84 -3.23 3.22 3.12
N ALA A 85 -3.39 2.44 4.19
CA ALA A 85 -4.66 2.34 4.90
C ALA A 85 -5.02 3.58 5.73
N TYR A 86 -4.10 4.54 5.87
CA TYR A 86 -4.29 5.83 6.53
C TYR A 86 -4.89 5.67 7.93
N ASP A 87 -5.91 6.44 8.28
CA ASP A 87 -6.62 6.37 9.57
C ASP A 87 -7.59 5.19 9.70
N GLY A 88 -7.65 4.30 8.70
CA GLY A 88 -8.52 3.13 8.67
C GLY A 88 -10.00 3.42 8.39
N GLU A 89 -10.39 4.65 8.04
CA GLU A 89 -11.77 5.01 7.77
C GLU A 89 -11.93 5.99 6.61
N THR A 90 -11.22 7.10 6.67
CA THR A 90 -11.27 8.20 5.70
C THR A 90 -10.80 7.67 4.35
N SER A 91 -11.70 7.74 3.36
CA SER A 91 -11.47 7.25 1.99
C SER A 91 -10.94 5.81 1.89
N SER A 92 -11.17 4.95 2.90
CA SER A 92 -10.78 3.54 2.86
C SER A 92 -11.52 2.79 1.74
N ASN A 93 -10.75 2.12 0.88
CA ASN A 93 -11.24 1.30 -0.23
C ASN A 93 -11.85 -0.03 0.25
N THR A 94 -11.65 -0.40 1.51
CA THR A 94 -12.05 -1.72 2.04
C THR A 94 -13.08 -1.66 3.15
N LEU A 95 -13.32 -0.50 3.78
CA LEU A 95 -14.27 -0.39 4.88
C LEU A 95 -15.69 -0.81 4.49
N ALA A 96 -16.16 -0.40 3.30
CA ALA A 96 -17.47 -0.78 2.81
C ALA A 96 -17.56 -2.30 2.52
N LEU A 97 -16.47 -2.90 2.02
CA LEU A 97 -16.38 -4.35 1.78
C LEU A 97 -16.48 -5.12 3.09
N GLU A 98 -15.80 -4.65 4.12
CA GLU A 98 -15.82 -5.23 5.46
C GLU A 98 -17.22 -5.12 6.10
N LEU A 99 -17.81 -3.92 6.10
CA LEU A 99 -19.09 -3.67 6.79
C LEU A 99 -20.29 -4.32 6.11
N TYR A 100 -20.35 -4.31 4.78
CA TYR A 100 -21.57 -4.61 4.04
C TYR A 100 -21.48 -5.92 3.24
N TYR A 101 -20.27 -6.42 2.99
CA TYR A 101 -20.05 -7.60 2.15
C TYR A 101 -19.31 -8.72 2.88
N ASN A 102 -19.07 -8.60 4.19
CA ASN A 102 -18.40 -9.60 5.02
C ASN A 102 -16.98 -9.96 4.54
N TRP A 103 -16.28 -9.01 3.92
CA TRP A 103 -14.89 -9.19 3.57
C TRP A 103 -14.00 -9.08 4.82
N THR A 104 -12.88 -9.80 4.78
CA THR A 104 -11.82 -9.70 5.80
C THR A 104 -10.53 -9.33 5.10
N GLY A 105 -9.48 -8.98 5.84
CA GLY A 105 -8.24 -8.62 5.16
C GLY A 105 -7.15 -8.10 6.07
N LEU A 106 -6.21 -7.42 5.41
CA LEU A 106 -5.04 -6.79 6.00
C LEU A 106 -4.98 -5.32 5.59
N LEU A 107 -4.83 -4.45 6.56
CA LEU A 107 -4.57 -3.02 6.40
C LEU A 107 -3.09 -2.77 6.69
N ILE A 108 -2.38 -2.05 5.82
CA ILE A 108 -0.97 -1.71 6.01
C ILE A 108 -0.82 -0.20 5.93
N GLU A 109 -0.25 0.38 6.99
CA GLU A 109 0.06 1.80 7.08
C GLU A 109 1.48 1.98 7.60
N ALA A 110 2.26 2.85 6.96
CA ALA A 110 3.65 3.10 7.29
C ALA A 110 3.81 4.15 8.38
N ASP A 111 2.90 5.14 8.38
CA ASP A 111 2.91 6.27 9.28
C ASP A 111 2.48 5.86 10.71
N PRO A 112 3.28 6.15 11.74
CA PRO A 112 2.96 5.74 13.10
C PRO A 112 1.72 6.42 13.70
N ASP A 113 1.43 7.66 13.31
CA ASP A 113 0.31 8.43 13.84
C ASP A 113 -1.00 7.99 13.17
N TYR A 114 -1.02 7.82 11.85
CA TYR A 114 -2.18 7.24 11.16
C TYR A 114 -2.40 5.77 11.54
N PHE A 115 -1.34 4.97 11.69
CA PHE A 115 -1.48 3.61 12.17
C PHE A 115 -2.12 3.55 13.57
N SER A 116 -1.76 4.47 14.46
CA SER A 116 -2.37 4.54 15.79
C SER A 116 -3.86 4.90 15.72
N GLN A 117 -4.25 5.80 14.82
CA GLN A 117 -5.65 6.12 14.55
C GLN A 117 -6.40 4.94 13.96
N LEU A 118 -5.82 4.23 12.99
CA LEU A 118 -6.36 3.03 12.36
C LEU A 118 -6.68 1.94 13.38
N VAL A 119 -5.73 1.63 14.28
CA VAL A 119 -5.97 0.64 15.34
C VAL A 119 -7.11 1.09 16.27
N ALA A 120 -7.19 2.39 16.58
CA ALA A 120 -8.25 2.95 17.41
C ALA A 120 -9.66 2.86 16.79
N LYS A 121 -9.79 2.69 15.46
CA LYS A 121 -11.07 2.44 14.79
C LYS A 121 -11.65 1.05 15.08
N HIS A 122 -10.85 0.13 15.62
CA HIS A 122 -11.25 -1.24 15.90
C HIS A 122 -11.77 -1.98 14.66
N ARG A 123 -11.09 -1.83 13.51
CA ARG A 123 -11.42 -2.58 12.29
C ARG A 123 -11.38 -4.09 12.57
N HIS A 124 -12.25 -4.86 11.90
CA HIS A 124 -12.27 -6.33 12.00
C HIS A 124 -11.37 -6.96 10.92
N ALA A 125 -10.21 -6.34 10.72
CA ALA A 125 -9.18 -6.75 9.78
C ALA A 125 -7.83 -6.73 10.50
N TYR A 126 -6.86 -7.50 10.01
CA TYR A 126 -5.48 -7.40 10.51
C TYR A 126 -4.92 -6.03 10.18
N SER A 127 -4.00 -5.53 10.99
CA SER A 127 -3.31 -4.26 10.74
C SER A 127 -1.81 -4.42 10.95
N LEU A 128 -1.01 -3.90 10.02
CA LEU A 128 0.45 -3.94 10.10
C LEU A 128 1.03 -2.54 9.94
N LYS A 129 1.88 -2.14 10.88
CA LYS A 129 2.66 -0.92 10.75
C LYS A 129 3.94 -1.19 9.97
N ALA A 130 3.92 -0.88 8.69
CA ALA A 130 5.07 -1.06 7.81
C ALA A 130 4.92 -0.26 6.51
N CYS A 131 6.04 0.20 5.96
CA CYS A 131 6.07 0.53 4.54
C CYS A 131 6.23 -0.73 3.70
N ILE A 132 5.73 -0.68 2.46
CA ILE A 132 5.96 -1.74 1.47
C ILE A 132 7.01 -1.27 0.48
N SER A 133 8.03 -2.10 0.25
CA SER A 133 9.10 -1.82 -0.71
C SER A 133 8.92 -2.63 -1.99
N GLY A 134 9.31 -2.06 -3.12
CA GLY A 134 9.54 -2.79 -4.37
C GLY A 134 10.86 -3.57 -4.42
N SER A 135 11.53 -3.77 -3.28
CA SER A 135 12.74 -4.59 -3.18
C SER A 135 12.42 -5.99 -2.64
N ASN A 136 13.37 -6.93 -2.68
CA ASN A 136 13.24 -8.25 -2.05
C ASN A 136 13.86 -8.33 -0.64
N ILE A 137 14.43 -7.23 -0.15
CA ILE A 137 15.08 -7.12 1.15
C ILE A 137 14.27 -6.28 2.11
N THR A 138 14.34 -6.62 3.40
CA THR A 138 13.77 -5.78 4.45
C THR A 138 14.76 -4.66 4.73
N GLN A 139 14.28 -3.42 4.78
CA GLN A 139 15.11 -2.24 4.98
C GLN A 139 14.48 -1.32 6.01
N LEU A 140 15.32 -0.58 6.72
CA LEU A 140 14.87 0.47 7.63
C LEU A 140 15.08 1.80 6.91
N LEU A 141 13.99 2.46 6.54
CA LEU A 141 14.01 3.71 5.77
C LEU A 141 13.39 4.83 6.59
N TYR A 142 13.73 6.05 6.24
CA TYR A 142 13.04 7.21 6.78
C TYR A 142 11.81 7.48 5.92
N PHE A 143 10.67 7.56 6.56
CA PHE A 143 9.41 7.95 5.96
C PHE A 143 9.18 9.42 6.28
N ASN A 144 8.97 10.22 5.25
CA ASN A 144 8.66 11.64 5.37
C ASN A 144 7.18 11.84 5.08
N GLU A 145 6.45 12.40 6.04
CA GLU A 145 5.07 12.82 5.87
C GLU A 145 5.04 14.19 5.20
N ALA A 146 4.61 14.27 3.93
CA ALA A 146 4.27 15.56 3.34
C ALA A 146 2.81 15.91 3.67
N GLY A 147 2.58 16.41 4.89
CA GLY A 147 1.31 17.03 5.29
C GLY A 147 0.06 16.17 5.11
N GLY A 148 0.15 14.87 5.43
CA GLY A 148 -0.96 13.93 5.45
C GLY A 148 -1.42 13.39 4.10
N GLN A 149 -0.71 13.66 2.99
CA GLN A 149 -1.14 13.21 1.66
C GLN A 149 -0.05 12.59 0.78
N LEU A 150 1.24 12.82 1.01
CA LEU A 150 2.30 12.18 0.22
C LEU A 150 3.37 11.62 1.16
N GLY A 151 3.36 10.30 1.36
CA GLY A 151 4.32 9.60 2.18
C GLY A 151 5.39 8.92 1.34
N ALA A 152 6.67 9.28 1.52
CA ALA A 152 7.76 8.64 0.78
C ALA A 152 8.81 8.04 1.73
N ALA A 153 9.18 6.78 1.48
CA ALA A 153 10.27 6.11 2.20
C ALA A 153 11.59 6.23 1.43
N GLY A 154 12.64 6.72 2.09
CA GLY A 154 13.95 6.91 1.47
C GLY A 154 15.10 7.13 2.46
N ILE A 155 16.26 7.50 1.91
CA ILE A 155 17.37 8.05 2.68
C ILE A 155 17.14 9.57 2.72
N PRO A 156 16.97 10.18 3.91
CA PRO A 156 16.68 11.59 4.03
C PRO A 156 17.94 12.39 3.73
N GLU A 157 17.76 13.55 3.12
CA GLU A 157 18.84 14.52 3.02
C GLU A 157 19.28 14.95 4.44
N PRO A 158 20.54 15.32 4.67
CA PRO A 158 21.02 15.72 6.00
C PRO A 158 20.16 16.81 6.66
N SER A 159 19.56 17.70 5.87
CA SER A 159 18.64 18.76 6.30
C SER A 159 17.30 18.24 6.82
N GLU A 160 16.86 17.06 6.39
CA GLU A 160 15.55 16.48 6.72
C GLU A 160 15.61 15.59 7.97
N ARG A 161 16.81 15.20 8.43
CA ARG A 161 16.99 14.32 9.60
C ARG A 161 16.50 14.90 10.93
N HIS A 162 16.32 16.20 10.99
CA HIS A 162 15.79 16.90 12.17
C HIS A 162 14.34 17.36 11.97
N ASN A 163 13.72 17.02 10.83
CA ASN A 163 12.30 17.26 10.63
C ASN A 163 11.51 16.33 11.56
N PRO A 164 10.65 16.85 12.46
CA PRO A 164 9.81 16.01 13.30
C PRO A 164 8.93 15.04 12.49
N ASP A 165 8.59 15.39 11.24
CA ASP A 165 7.72 14.61 10.34
C ASP A 165 8.47 13.46 9.63
N VAL A 166 9.73 13.23 9.99
CA VAL A 166 10.58 12.18 9.42
C VAL A 166 10.82 11.09 10.44
N HIS A 167 10.24 9.91 10.18
CA HIS A 167 10.28 8.78 11.11
C HIS A 167 10.97 7.56 10.51
N LEU A 168 11.66 6.81 11.35
CA LEU A 168 12.32 5.58 10.95
C LEU A 168 11.31 4.43 10.95
N THR A 169 11.09 3.80 9.80
CA THR A 169 10.09 2.75 9.62
C THR A 169 10.65 1.54 8.87
N SER A 170 10.09 0.36 9.16
CA SER A 170 10.51 -0.89 8.52
C SER A 170 9.77 -1.05 7.19
N CYS A 171 10.52 -1.12 6.09
CA CYS A 171 9.99 -1.39 4.76
C CYS A 171 10.20 -2.85 4.38
N LEU A 172 9.11 -3.51 4.03
CA LEU A 172 9.09 -4.93 3.71
C LEU A 172 8.66 -5.17 2.27
N PRO A 173 9.24 -6.18 1.60
CA PRO A 173 8.65 -6.75 0.39
C PRO A 173 7.24 -7.27 0.70
N LEU A 174 6.24 -6.88 -0.09
CA LEU A 174 4.85 -7.33 0.08
C LEU A 174 4.75 -8.85 0.14
N SER A 175 5.55 -9.53 -0.69
CA SER A 175 5.64 -10.99 -0.73
C SER A 175 5.96 -11.64 0.62
N LYS A 176 6.86 -11.05 1.41
CA LYS A 176 7.24 -11.58 2.72
C LYS A 176 6.11 -11.42 3.73
N VAL A 177 5.41 -10.29 3.69
CA VAL A 177 4.24 -10.03 4.55
C VAL A 177 3.14 -11.04 4.25
N LEU A 178 2.74 -11.15 2.97
CA LEU A 178 1.64 -12.01 2.57
C LEU A 178 1.95 -13.50 2.81
N LEU A 179 3.12 -14.00 2.38
CA LEU A 179 3.50 -15.39 2.61
C LEU A 179 3.68 -15.70 4.11
N GLY A 180 4.19 -14.75 4.89
CA GLY A 180 4.33 -14.88 6.34
C GLY A 180 2.98 -15.01 7.05
N LEU A 181 1.97 -14.29 6.57
CA LEU A 181 0.56 -14.40 7.01
C LEU A 181 -0.20 -15.54 6.32
N LYS A 182 0.48 -16.35 5.51
CA LYS A 182 -0.09 -17.48 4.75
C LYS A 182 -1.16 -17.07 3.73
N TYR A 183 -1.12 -15.83 3.24
CA TYR A 183 -1.89 -15.40 2.08
C TYR A 183 -1.20 -15.85 0.79
N THR A 184 -1.77 -16.87 0.15
CA THR A 184 -1.40 -17.30 -1.21
C THR A 184 -2.45 -16.91 -2.25
N HIS A 185 -3.64 -16.48 -1.81
CA HIS A 185 -4.70 -15.94 -2.64
C HIS A 185 -5.40 -14.80 -1.90
N ILE A 186 -5.55 -13.67 -2.57
CA ILE A 186 -6.36 -12.54 -2.11
C ILE A 186 -7.29 -12.09 -3.24
N ASN A 187 -8.47 -11.61 -2.91
CA ASN A 187 -9.47 -11.21 -3.90
C ASN A 187 -9.29 -9.75 -4.34
N TYR A 188 -8.78 -8.90 -3.48
CA TYR A 188 -8.56 -7.49 -3.81
C TYR A 188 -7.28 -6.95 -3.19
N LEU A 189 -6.46 -6.28 -3.99
CA LEU A 189 -5.33 -5.48 -3.54
C LEU A 189 -5.59 -4.02 -3.91
N SER A 190 -5.72 -3.16 -2.90
CA SER A 190 -5.67 -1.71 -3.07
C SER A 190 -4.22 -1.27 -2.88
N LEU A 191 -3.60 -0.76 -3.95
CA LEU A 191 -2.21 -0.34 -3.96
C LEU A 191 -2.15 1.18 -4.18
N ASP A 192 -1.99 1.90 -3.08
CA ASP A 192 -1.91 3.36 -3.01
C ASP A 192 -0.84 3.73 -1.98
N VAL A 193 0.40 3.95 -2.43
CA VAL A 193 1.57 4.16 -1.56
C VAL A 193 2.45 5.31 -2.05
N GLU A 194 1.83 6.24 -2.76
CA GLU A 194 2.39 7.52 -3.17
C GLU A 194 3.68 7.41 -4.00
N GLY A 195 3.69 6.51 -5.00
CA GLY A 195 4.68 6.50 -6.08
C GLY A 195 5.56 5.24 -6.19
N LEU A 196 5.40 4.26 -5.29
CA LEU A 196 6.13 2.98 -5.33
C LEU A 196 5.35 1.84 -6.00
N GLU A 197 4.16 2.12 -6.54
CA GLU A 197 3.21 1.14 -7.07
C GLU A 197 3.86 0.27 -8.14
N TYR A 198 4.52 0.89 -9.13
CA TYR A 198 5.20 0.16 -10.21
C TYR A 198 6.26 -0.80 -9.66
N ASN A 199 7.10 -0.33 -8.74
CA ASN A 199 8.20 -1.13 -8.19
C ASN A 199 7.68 -2.30 -7.34
N ILE A 200 6.58 -2.10 -6.60
CA ILE A 200 5.93 -3.17 -5.84
C ILE A 200 5.36 -4.23 -6.79
N LEU A 201 4.69 -3.80 -7.86
CA LEU A 201 4.12 -4.70 -8.87
C LEU A 201 5.21 -5.44 -9.64
N GLU A 202 6.35 -4.81 -9.94
CA GLU A 202 7.48 -5.44 -10.63
C GLU A 202 8.11 -6.55 -9.78
N ALA A 203 8.23 -6.34 -8.47
CA ALA A 203 8.79 -7.30 -7.53
C ALA A 203 7.77 -8.36 -7.03
N PHE A 204 6.49 -8.25 -7.43
CA PHE A 204 5.43 -9.09 -6.89
C PHE A 204 5.54 -10.55 -7.39
N PRO A 205 5.39 -11.56 -6.50
CA PRO A 205 5.58 -12.97 -6.87
C PRO A 205 4.29 -13.58 -7.44
N TYR A 206 3.94 -13.21 -8.68
CA TYR A 206 2.71 -13.65 -9.36
C TYR A 206 2.57 -15.16 -9.55
N ASP A 207 3.67 -15.91 -9.39
CA ASP A 207 3.72 -17.37 -9.44
C ASP A 207 3.34 -18.04 -8.10
N ARG A 208 3.43 -17.31 -6.99
CA ARG A 208 3.18 -17.82 -5.63
C ARG A 208 1.98 -17.20 -4.94
N ILE A 209 1.58 -16.00 -5.34
CA ILE A 209 0.46 -15.28 -4.77
C ILE A 209 -0.49 -14.87 -5.89
N GLN A 210 -1.71 -15.36 -5.83
CA GLN A 210 -2.77 -14.94 -6.73
C GLN A 210 -3.51 -13.73 -6.15
N VAL A 211 -3.77 -12.74 -7.00
CA VAL A 211 -4.63 -11.60 -6.68
C VAL A 211 -5.69 -11.47 -7.76
N ASP A 212 -6.97 -11.49 -7.40
CA ASP A 212 -8.05 -11.46 -8.40
C ASP A 212 -8.24 -10.06 -9.00
N TYR A 213 -8.34 -9.03 -8.16
CA TYR A 213 -8.50 -7.64 -8.56
C TYR A 213 -7.42 -6.76 -7.92
N ILE A 214 -6.88 -5.82 -8.69
CA ILE A 214 -5.87 -4.86 -8.20
C ILE A 214 -6.31 -3.46 -8.61
N SER A 215 -6.51 -2.56 -7.64
CA SER A 215 -6.51 -1.12 -7.92
C SER A 215 -5.11 -0.56 -7.70
N VAL A 216 -4.64 0.25 -8.64
CA VAL A 216 -3.28 0.80 -8.66
C VAL A 216 -3.36 2.30 -8.87
N GLU A 217 -2.89 3.07 -7.88
CA GLU A 217 -2.70 4.51 -8.01
C GLU A 217 -1.64 4.81 -9.10
N TYR A 218 -1.94 5.77 -9.98
CA TYR A 218 -1.09 6.09 -11.13
C TYR A 218 -0.55 7.51 -11.14
N LEU A 219 -0.93 8.35 -10.17
CA LEU A 219 -0.63 9.78 -10.21
C LEU A 219 0.86 10.02 -9.93
N HIS A 220 1.42 9.32 -8.94
CA HIS A 220 2.79 9.55 -8.46
C HIS A 220 3.82 8.58 -9.04
N VAL A 221 3.40 7.68 -9.94
CA VAL A 221 4.27 6.69 -10.58
C VAL A 221 5.16 7.32 -11.65
N ARG A 222 6.47 7.37 -11.39
CA ARG A 222 7.49 7.97 -12.26
C ARG A 222 7.59 7.32 -13.65
N GLN A 223 7.36 6.02 -13.72
CA GLN A 223 7.39 5.23 -14.96
C GLN A 223 6.21 5.57 -15.89
N GLY A 224 5.15 6.18 -15.35
CA GLY A 224 3.97 6.61 -16.08
C GLY A 224 2.89 5.53 -16.24
N GLN A 225 1.69 6.00 -16.60
CA GLN A 225 0.46 5.19 -16.70
C GLN A 225 0.58 3.98 -17.64
N GLU A 226 1.23 4.14 -18.80
CA GLU A 226 1.35 3.06 -19.79
C GLU A 226 2.29 1.95 -19.32
N ALA A 227 3.33 2.29 -18.55
CA ALA A 227 4.23 1.31 -17.96
C ALA A 227 3.50 0.40 -16.97
N ILE A 228 2.61 0.96 -16.13
CA ILE A 228 1.76 0.19 -15.21
C ILE A 228 0.89 -0.80 -16.00
N LYS A 229 0.15 -0.31 -17.01
CA LYS A 229 -0.74 -1.16 -17.82
C LYS A 229 0.02 -2.30 -18.51
N GLN A 230 1.21 -2.00 -19.07
CA GLN A 230 2.03 -2.99 -19.75
C GLN A 230 2.58 -4.05 -18.78
N LEU A 231 3.04 -3.63 -17.60
CA LEU A 231 3.48 -4.53 -16.53
C LEU A 231 2.36 -5.48 -16.11
N MET A 232 1.19 -4.92 -15.78
CA MET A 232 0.01 -5.70 -15.39
C MET A 232 -0.42 -6.68 -16.49
N THR A 233 -0.44 -6.23 -17.75
CA THR A 233 -0.77 -7.10 -18.90
C THR A 233 0.21 -8.26 -19.04
N THR A 234 1.51 -8.00 -18.86
CA THR A 234 2.59 -9.01 -18.90
C THR A 234 2.40 -10.07 -17.82
N HIS A 235 1.92 -9.69 -16.64
CA HIS A 235 1.63 -10.61 -15.53
C HIS A 235 0.21 -11.22 -15.57
N GLY A 236 -0.45 -11.14 -16.72
CA GLY A 236 -1.70 -11.83 -16.96
C GLY A 236 -2.91 -11.14 -16.34
N TYR A 237 -2.88 -9.81 -16.19
CA TYR A 237 -4.04 -9.01 -15.83
C TYR A 237 -4.67 -8.35 -17.06
N THR A 238 -5.96 -8.06 -16.97
CA THR A 238 -6.74 -7.29 -17.92
C THR A 238 -7.13 -5.97 -17.28
N PHE A 239 -6.90 -4.87 -17.99
CA PHE A 239 -7.38 -3.54 -17.59
C PHE A 239 -8.92 -3.49 -17.67
N LEU A 240 -9.57 -3.08 -16.59
CA LEU A 240 -11.03 -2.97 -16.51
C LEU A 240 -11.52 -1.53 -16.60
N ASP A 241 -10.94 -0.63 -15.80
CA ASP A 241 -11.44 0.74 -15.68
C ASP A 241 -10.34 1.73 -15.30
N LYS A 242 -10.53 2.99 -15.69
CA LYS A 242 -9.73 4.13 -15.21
C LYS A 242 -10.61 4.95 -14.29
N LEU A 243 -10.31 4.89 -13.01
CA LEU A 243 -11.02 5.59 -11.95
C LEU A 243 -10.41 6.98 -11.81
N TYR A 244 -11.27 7.98 -11.85
CA TYR A 244 -10.91 9.38 -11.65
C TYR A 244 -12.04 10.08 -10.92
N SER A 245 -11.73 10.65 -9.76
CA SER A 245 -12.68 11.44 -8.98
C SER A 245 -11.92 12.44 -8.13
N ILE A 246 -12.27 13.71 -8.27
CA ILE A 246 -11.78 14.79 -7.41
C ILE A 246 -13.01 15.43 -6.77
N ASP A 247 -13.15 15.26 -5.46
CA ASP A 247 -14.17 15.90 -4.63
C ASP A 247 -13.47 16.39 -3.36
N GLU A 248 -12.97 17.61 -3.42
CA GLU A 248 -12.24 18.27 -2.32
C GLU A 248 -13.12 18.35 -1.05
N CYS A 249 -14.43 18.60 -1.21
CA CYS A 249 -15.37 18.69 -0.10
C CYS A 249 -15.58 17.34 0.61
N ARG A 250 -15.31 16.23 -0.07
CA ARG A 250 -15.44 14.86 0.47
C ARG A 250 -14.11 14.15 0.62
N GLU A 251 -12.99 14.87 0.51
CA GLU A 251 -11.63 14.33 0.60
C GLU A 251 -11.44 13.09 -0.30
N THR A 252 -11.93 13.20 -1.54
CA THR A 252 -11.81 12.13 -2.54
C THR A 252 -10.82 12.58 -3.61
N PHE A 253 -9.66 11.95 -3.64
CA PHE A 253 -8.66 12.13 -4.69
C PHE A 253 -8.34 10.74 -5.23
N VAL A 254 -8.88 10.42 -6.40
CA VAL A 254 -8.81 9.06 -6.97
C VAL A 254 -8.17 9.15 -8.33
N HIS A 255 -7.07 8.42 -8.49
CA HIS A 255 -6.28 8.33 -9.71
C HIS A 255 -5.82 6.90 -9.88
N ASP A 256 -6.78 5.99 -10.04
CA ASP A 256 -6.52 4.55 -10.00
C ASP A 256 -6.87 3.85 -11.31
N PHE A 257 -6.12 2.81 -11.62
CA PHE A 257 -6.55 1.79 -12.58
C PHE A 257 -7.09 0.58 -11.84
N LEU A 258 -8.17 -0.02 -12.34
CA LEU A 258 -8.64 -1.33 -11.89
C LEU A 258 -8.22 -2.40 -12.90
N PHE A 259 -7.61 -3.46 -12.39
CA PHE A 259 -7.20 -4.65 -13.15
C PHE A 259 -7.85 -5.91 -12.58
N VAL A 260 -8.01 -6.93 -13.44
CA VAL A 260 -8.49 -8.27 -13.04
C VAL A 260 -7.59 -9.36 -13.61
N LYS A 261 -7.35 -10.43 -12.85
CA LYS A 261 -6.58 -11.59 -13.33
C LYS A 261 -7.29 -12.27 -14.50
N LYS A 262 -6.55 -12.58 -15.58
CA LYS A 262 -7.07 -13.40 -16.68
C LYS A 262 -7.39 -14.80 -16.15
N ASN A 263 -8.57 -15.31 -16.50
CA ASN A 263 -9.07 -16.63 -16.11
C ASN A 263 -9.36 -16.78 -14.60
N LEU A 264 -10.07 -15.82 -14.00
CA LEU A 264 -10.90 -16.14 -12.84
C LEU A 264 -11.91 -17.20 -13.30
N GLY A 265 -11.57 -18.47 -13.06
CA GLY A 265 -12.35 -19.63 -13.49
C GLY A 265 -13.77 -19.61 -12.95
#